data_AF-A0A351HK29-F1
#
_entry.id   AF-A0A351HK29-F1
#
_cell.length_a   1.000
_cell.length_b   1.000
_cell.length_c   1.000
_cell.angle_alpha   90.00
_cell.angle_beta   90.00
_cell.angle_gamma   90.00
#
_symmetry.space_group_name_H-M   'P 1'
#
loop_
_entity.id
_entity.type
_entity.pdbx_description
1 polymer ?
#
loop_
_entity_poly.entity_id
_entity_poly.type
_entity_poly.pdbx_seq_one_letter_code
_entity_poly.pdbx_strand_id
1 'polypeptide(L)'
;RGRKQRVEMNFKTDFQSVNKVNIENNIQVKVDGKQLKIYRNNQLKSTIQPLGNYYYLWASVSPNQEQLLFTVVGKGTFVSDLQGNSIQEIGYLNAPQWLNNQWVVGMNDKDDGEQILSSTIEAVYVKTLKRTTLTEATEVVALYPRISPTSDRLVFHTPVGEIYTLEFTIND
;
A
#
# COMPACT_ATOMS: atom_id res chain seq x y z
N ARG A 1 -34.86 31.91 10.92
CA ARG A 1 -34.00 31.09 10.02
C ARG A 1 -32.53 31.41 10.34
N GLY A 2 -31.88 30.59 11.18
CA GLY A 2 -30.51 30.85 11.65
C GLY A 2 -29.46 30.35 10.64
N ARG A 3 -28.55 31.23 10.24
CA ARG A 3 -27.35 30.85 9.46
C ARG A 3 -26.40 30.09 10.38
N LYS A 4 -26.08 28.82 10.05
CA LYS A 4 -24.99 28.09 10.69
C LYS A 4 -23.68 28.85 10.44
N GLN A 5 -23.01 29.27 11.50
CA GLN A 5 -21.65 29.80 11.42
C GLN A 5 -20.70 28.66 11.01
N ARG A 6 -19.87 28.93 10.01
CA ARG A 6 -18.77 28.05 9.62
C ARG A 6 -17.67 28.24 10.65
N VAL A 7 -17.34 27.18 11.39
CA VAL A 7 -16.17 27.17 12.27
C VAL A 7 -14.97 26.81 11.40
N GLU A 8 -14.06 27.75 11.19
CA GLU A 8 -12.75 27.48 10.62
C GLU A 8 -11.87 26.88 11.72
N MET A 9 -11.54 25.59 11.59
CA MET A 9 -10.52 24.97 12.42
C MET A 9 -9.17 25.16 11.75
N ASN A 10 -8.33 26.03 12.33
CA ASN A 10 -6.95 26.19 11.92
C ASN A 10 -6.12 25.04 12.48
N PHE A 11 -5.74 24.10 11.62
CA PHE A 11 -4.78 23.06 11.98
C PHE A 11 -3.40 23.70 12.10
N LYS A 12 -2.85 23.76 13.32
CA LYS A 12 -1.43 24.06 13.51
C LYS A 12 -0.65 22.82 13.09
N THR A 13 0.02 22.88 11.95
CA THR A 13 0.99 21.87 11.55
C THR A 13 2.38 22.41 11.87
N ASP A 14 3.09 21.79 12.81
CA ASP A 14 4.54 21.97 12.98
C ASP A 14 5.28 21.20 11.88
N PHE A 15 4.96 21.54 10.63
CA PHE A 15 5.66 21.01 9.46
C PHE A 15 7.02 21.68 9.41
N GLN A 16 8.02 21.07 10.05
CA GLN A 16 9.39 21.35 9.65
C GLN A 16 9.54 20.81 8.24
N SER A 17 9.87 21.69 7.30
CA SER A 17 10.29 21.29 5.98
C SER A 17 11.51 20.38 6.15
N VAL A 18 11.30 19.06 6.14
CA VAL A 18 12.38 18.13 5.90
C VAL A 18 12.98 18.60 4.58
N ASN A 19 14.30 18.89 4.58
CA ASN A 19 15.03 19.33 3.39
C ASN A 19 14.49 18.55 2.19
N LYS A 20 14.10 19.27 1.11
CA LYS A 20 13.74 18.62 -0.16
C LYS A 20 14.88 17.68 -0.49
N VAL A 21 14.68 16.38 -0.24
CA VAL A 21 15.58 15.37 -0.75
C VAL A 21 15.56 15.61 -2.24
N ASN A 22 16.73 15.90 -2.81
CA ASN A 22 16.87 16.03 -4.24
C ASN A 22 16.67 14.61 -4.78
N ILE A 23 15.41 14.21 -4.98
CA ILE A 23 15.07 12.90 -5.54
C ILE A 23 15.36 13.00 -7.04
N GLU A 24 16.63 12.98 -7.38
CA GLU A 24 17.07 12.65 -8.72
C GLU A 24 16.53 11.24 -8.99
N ASN A 25 15.48 11.14 -9.83
CA ASN A 25 14.71 9.93 -10.17
C ASN A 25 13.50 9.60 -9.29
N ASN A 26 12.56 10.54 -9.14
CA ASN A 26 11.24 10.22 -8.57
C ASN A 26 10.42 9.39 -9.57
N ILE A 27 10.25 8.10 -9.30
CA ILE A 27 9.42 7.20 -10.11
C ILE A 27 8.06 7.04 -9.43
N GLN A 28 7.00 7.13 -10.23
CA GLN A 28 5.62 6.97 -9.78
C GLN A 28 4.90 6.00 -10.71
N VAL A 29 4.00 5.21 -10.16
CA VAL A 29 3.07 4.37 -10.93
C VAL A 29 1.66 4.88 -10.74
N LYS A 30 0.88 4.90 -11.83
CA LYS A 30 -0.55 5.12 -11.80
C LYS A 30 -1.26 3.96 -12.47
N VAL A 31 -2.31 3.47 -11.83
CA VAL A 31 -3.24 2.51 -12.42
C VAL A 31 -4.16 3.26 -13.39
N ASP A 32 -4.29 2.75 -14.62
CA ASP A 32 -5.24 3.21 -15.62
C ASP A 32 -6.02 2.02 -16.18
N GLY A 33 -6.96 1.53 -15.37
CA GLY A 33 -7.78 0.35 -15.65
C GLY A 33 -6.93 -0.90 -15.87
N LYS A 34 -6.71 -1.24 -17.13
CA LYS A 34 -5.96 -2.44 -17.55
C LYS A 34 -4.48 -2.19 -17.80
N GLN A 35 -3.96 -1.05 -17.39
CA GLN A 35 -2.59 -0.62 -17.66
C GLN A 35 -1.97 0.00 -16.42
N LEU A 36 -0.66 -0.16 -16.25
CA LEU A 36 0.16 0.59 -15.31
C LEU A 36 0.98 1.63 -16.08
N LYS A 37 0.83 2.90 -15.71
CA LYS A 37 1.58 4.03 -16.28
C LYS A 37 2.73 4.40 -15.36
N ILE A 38 3.96 4.27 -15.85
CA ILE A 38 5.18 4.59 -15.11
C ILE A 38 5.66 5.98 -15.50
N TYR A 39 5.81 6.85 -14.50
CA TYR A 39 6.30 8.20 -14.65
C TYR A 39 7.67 8.33 -14.00
N ARG A 40 8.56 9.11 -14.61
CA ARG A 40 9.81 9.57 -13.98
C ARG A 40 9.84 11.08 -14.04
N ASN A 41 10.00 11.72 -12.88
CA ASN A 41 9.97 13.19 -12.75
C ASN A 41 8.73 13.80 -13.42
N ASN A 42 7.55 13.21 -13.14
CA ASN A 42 6.24 13.57 -13.69
C ASN A 42 6.07 13.42 -15.22
N GLN A 43 7.05 12.86 -15.93
CA GLN A 43 6.92 12.52 -17.35
C GLN A 43 6.59 11.04 -17.52
N LEU A 44 5.59 10.72 -18.33
CA LEU A 44 5.26 9.34 -18.69
C LEU A 44 6.47 8.72 -19.42
N LYS A 45 6.94 7.56 -18.94
CA LYS A 45 8.06 6.82 -19.54
C LYS A 45 7.61 5.52 -20.19
N SER A 46 6.67 4.82 -19.57
CA SER A 46 6.13 3.59 -20.13
C SER A 46 4.70 3.35 -19.68
N THR A 47 4.00 2.54 -20.48
CA THR A 47 2.71 1.97 -20.14
C THR A 47 2.82 0.47 -20.31
N ILE A 48 2.56 -0.29 -19.26
CA ILE A 48 2.80 -1.74 -19.22
C ILE A 48 1.57 -2.51 -18.74
N GLN A 49 1.53 -3.79 -19.07
CA GLN A 49 0.51 -4.74 -18.64
C GLN A 49 1.21 -6.03 -18.15
N PRO A 50 1.79 -6.04 -16.94
CA PRO A 50 2.71 -7.11 -16.51
C PRO A 50 2.13 -8.52 -16.66
N LEU A 51 0.82 -8.69 -16.44
CA LEU A 51 0.12 -9.97 -16.58
C LEU A 51 -0.87 -9.98 -17.76
N GLY A 52 -0.78 -9.01 -18.67
CA GLY A 52 -1.67 -8.89 -19.83
C GLY A 52 -2.98 -8.16 -19.52
N ASN A 53 -4.05 -8.55 -20.23
CA ASN A 53 -5.33 -7.83 -20.33
C ASN A 53 -6.26 -7.99 -19.09
N TYR A 54 -5.74 -7.67 -17.91
CA TYR A 54 -6.47 -7.67 -16.64
C TYR A 54 -6.62 -6.26 -16.07
N TYR A 55 -7.53 -6.08 -15.12
CA TYR A 55 -7.61 -4.85 -14.33
C TYR A 55 -6.59 -4.89 -13.19
N TYR A 56 -5.89 -3.78 -13.02
CA TYR A 56 -4.88 -3.60 -11.98
C TYR A 56 -5.43 -2.68 -10.88
N LEU A 57 -4.96 -2.85 -9.64
CA LEU A 57 -5.32 -2.06 -8.48
C LEU A 57 -4.08 -1.82 -7.59
N TRP A 58 -4.18 -0.84 -6.69
CA TRP A 58 -3.23 -0.58 -5.60
C TRP A 58 -1.74 -0.64 -5.99
N ALA A 59 -1.40 -0.03 -7.13
CA ALA A 59 -0.02 -0.01 -7.60
C ALA A 59 0.85 1.00 -6.83
N SER A 60 2.06 0.62 -6.46
CA SER A 60 3.07 1.49 -5.86
C SER A 60 4.50 1.07 -6.25
N VAL A 61 5.47 1.98 -6.09
CA VAL A 61 6.89 1.73 -6.33
C VAL A 61 7.59 1.47 -5.00
N SER A 62 8.56 0.56 -4.97
CA SER A 62 9.38 0.28 -3.79
C SER A 62 10.17 1.52 -3.34
N PRO A 63 10.55 1.61 -2.04
CA PRO A 63 11.29 2.76 -1.53
C PRO A 63 12.59 3.05 -2.28
N ASN A 64 13.32 2.00 -2.71
CA ASN A 64 14.54 2.11 -3.51
C ASN A 64 14.31 2.38 -5.01
N GLN A 65 13.06 2.53 -5.46
CA GLN A 65 12.71 2.87 -6.85
C GLN A 65 13.05 1.79 -7.89
N GLU A 66 13.03 0.51 -7.50
CA GLU A 66 13.42 -0.60 -8.39
C GLU A 66 12.29 -1.57 -8.71
N GLN A 67 11.27 -1.66 -7.86
CA GLN A 67 10.22 -2.68 -7.96
C GLN A 67 8.82 -2.05 -7.94
N LEU A 68 7.89 -2.73 -8.60
CA LEU A 68 6.46 -2.43 -8.53
C LEU A 68 5.78 -3.42 -7.60
N LEU A 69 4.81 -2.93 -6.85
CA LEU A 69 3.83 -3.72 -6.11
C LEU A 69 2.47 -3.38 -6.69
N PHE A 70 1.66 -4.38 -7.03
CA PHE A 70 0.33 -4.17 -7.60
C PHE A 70 -0.57 -5.38 -7.38
N THR A 71 -1.88 -5.17 -7.49
CA THR A 71 -2.89 -6.22 -7.41
C THR A 71 -3.56 -6.40 -8.76
N VAL A 72 -3.82 -7.64 -9.13
CA VAL A 72 -4.61 -8.00 -10.32
C VAL A 72 -5.95 -8.58 -9.85
N VAL A 73 -7.03 -7.98 -10.35
CA VAL A 73 -8.40 -8.37 -9.96
C VAL A 73 -8.63 -9.86 -10.24
N GLY A 74 -9.06 -10.60 -9.21
CA GLY A 74 -9.32 -12.04 -9.28
C GLY A 74 -8.06 -12.93 -9.32
N LYS A 75 -6.86 -12.35 -9.16
CA LYS A 75 -5.59 -13.12 -9.15
C LYS A 75 -4.75 -12.89 -7.90
N GLY A 76 -4.81 -11.71 -7.30
CA GLY A 76 -4.06 -11.37 -6.09
C GLY A 76 -2.94 -10.37 -6.35
N THR A 77 -1.96 -10.34 -5.45
CA THR A 77 -0.91 -9.33 -5.40
C THR A 77 0.41 -9.86 -5.96
N PHE A 78 1.15 -8.98 -6.63
CA PHE A 78 2.37 -9.28 -7.36
C PHE A 78 3.42 -8.21 -7.12
N VAL A 79 4.68 -8.63 -7.21
CA VAL A 79 5.85 -7.75 -7.31
C VAL A 79 6.51 -7.99 -8.67
N SER A 80 7.02 -6.94 -9.30
CA SER A 80 7.79 -7.03 -10.56
C SER A 80 8.90 -5.98 -10.57
N ASP A 81 9.78 -6.03 -11.57
CA ASP A 81 10.60 -4.86 -11.91
C ASP A 81 9.73 -3.73 -12.52
N LEU A 82 10.34 -2.56 -12.74
CA LEU A 82 9.65 -1.39 -13.33
C LEU A 82 9.20 -1.58 -14.78
N GLN A 83 9.68 -2.61 -15.47
CA GLN A 83 9.27 -2.96 -16.83
C GLN A 83 8.13 -3.99 -16.83
N GLY A 84 7.73 -4.51 -15.67
CA GLY A 84 6.70 -5.52 -15.53
C GLY A 84 7.19 -6.94 -15.76
N ASN A 85 8.51 -7.18 -15.74
CA ASN A 85 9.09 -8.52 -15.82
C ASN A 85 9.48 -9.00 -14.41
N SER A 86 10.16 -10.16 -14.33
CA SER A 86 10.66 -10.71 -13.06
C SER A 86 9.55 -10.85 -12.00
N ILE A 87 8.39 -11.37 -12.42
CA ILE A 87 7.17 -11.37 -11.62
C ILE A 87 7.28 -12.38 -10.47
N GLN A 88 7.04 -11.89 -9.26
CA GLN A 88 6.83 -12.69 -8.05
C GLN A 88 5.36 -12.59 -7.65
N GLU A 89 4.67 -13.74 -7.60
CA GLU A 89 3.33 -13.82 -7.05
C GLU A 89 3.41 -13.81 -5.51
N ILE A 90 2.74 -12.84 -4.89
CA ILE A 90 2.58 -12.74 -3.43
C ILE A 90 1.34 -13.53 -2.97
N GLY A 91 0.33 -13.63 -3.85
CA GLY A 91 -0.94 -14.28 -3.58
C GLY A 91 -1.97 -13.32 -2.98
N TYR A 92 -2.91 -13.85 -2.21
CA TYR A 92 -3.94 -13.02 -1.56
C TYR A 92 -3.29 -12.10 -0.52
N LEU A 93 -3.42 -10.78 -0.74
CA LEU A 93 -2.93 -9.69 0.10
C LEU A 93 -3.52 -8.37 -0.41
N ASN A 94 -4.70 -7.98 0.06
CA ASN A 94 -5.41 -6.79 -0.42
C ASN A 94 -4.82 -5.49 0.14
N ALA A 95 -5.12 -4.37 -0.54
CA ALA A 95 -4.61 -3.04 -0.23
C ALA A 95 -3.10 -3.01 0.12
N PRO A 96 -2.24 -3.64 -0.71
CA PRO A 96 -0.87 -3.87 -0.32
C PRO A 96 -0.07 -2.56 -0.26
N GLN A 97 0.92 -2.50 0.63
CA GLN A 97 1.87 -1.41 0.78
C GLN A 97 3.28 -1.99 0.90
N TRP A 98 4.27 -1.25 0.40
CA TRP A 98 5.66 -1.53 0.74
C TRP A 98 5.88 -1.24 2.23
N LEU A 99 6.45 -2.21 2.95
CA LEU A 99 6.99 -1.99 4.27
C LEU A 99 8.43 -1.49 4.17
N ASN A 100 9.24 -2.15 3.36
CA ASN A 100 10.60 -1.73 2.99
C ASN A 100 10.92 -2.33 1.61
N ASN A 101 12.19 -2.44 1.21
CA ASN A 101 12.53 -3.00 -0.11
C ASN A 101 12.37 -4.52 -0.22
N GLN A 102 12.10 -5.23 0.89
CA GLN A 102 12.07 -6.69 0.96
C GLN A 102 10.74 -7.23 1.48
N TRP A 103 9.97 -6.40 2.17
CA TRP A 103 8.72 -6.75 2.81
C TRP A 103 7.58 -5.89 2.27
N VAL A 104 6.43 -6.54 2.09
CA VAL A 104 5.16 -5.88 1.80
C VAL A 104 4.16 -6.20 2.91
N VAL A 105 3.22 -5.31 3.15
CA VAL A 105 2.08 -5.57 4.04
C VAL A 105 0.78 -5.47 3.28
N GLY A 106 -0.27 -6.07 3.80
CA GLY A 106 -1.63 -5.87 3.31
C GLY A 106 -2.63 -6.66 4.12
N MET A 107 -3.88 -6.63 3.67
CA MET A 107 -5.00 -7.30 4.31
C MET A 107 -5.08 -8.77 3.89
N ASN A 108 -5.21 -9.66 4.86
CA ASN A 108 -5.73 -11.00 4.67
C ASN A 108 -7.19 -11.01 5.15
N ASP A 109 -8.04 -10.36 4.36
CA ASP A 109 -9.48 -10.26 4.59
C ASP A 109 -10.28 -11.46 4.05
N LYS A 110 -11.51 -11.59 4.54
CA LYS A 110 -12.55 -12.45 4.00
C LYS A 110 -13.84 -11.66 3.95
N ASP A 111 -14.55 -11.74 2.85
CA ASP A 111 -15.85 -11.10 2.65
C ASP A 111 -16.85 -12.09 2.02
N ASP A 112 -18.13 -11.75 2.06
CA ASP A 112 -19.23 -12.48 1.42
C ASP A 112 -19.78 -11.75 0.18
N GLY A 113 -19.06 -10.75 -0.32
CA GLY A 113 -19.52 -9.84 -1.37
C GLY A 113 -20.36 -8.65 -0.88
N GLU A 114 -20.81 -8.64 0.37
CA GLU A 114 -21.53 -7.51 0.98
C GLU A 114 -20.71 -6.84 2.08
N GLN A 115 -20.05 -7.64 2.93
CA GLN A 115 -19.32 -7.15 4.08
C GLN A 115 -18.03 -7.95 4.35
N ILE A 116 -17.06 -7.28 4.97
CA ILE A 116 -15.85 -7.92 5.49
C ILE A 116 -16.21 -8.68 6.76
N LEU A 117 -16.00 -10.00 6.74
CA LEU A 117 -16.26 -10.91 7.85
C LEU A 117 -15.09 -10.97 8.83
N SER A 118 -13.86 -10.89 8.31
CA SER A 118 -12.63 -10.89 9.09
C SER A 118 -11.51 -10.23 8.30
N SER A 119 -10.55 -9.62 8.97
CA SER A 119 -9.32 -9.14 8.34
C SER A 119 -8.21 -9.00 9.35
N THR A 120 -7.02 -9.46 8.97
CA THR A 120 -5.76 -9.16 9.65
C THR A 120 -4.80 -8.47 8.69
N ILE A 121 -3.91 -7.64 9.21
CA ILE A 121 -2.74 -7.15 8.47
C ILE A 121 -1.63 -8.18 8.57
N GLU A 122 -1.14 -8.63 7.42
CA GLU A 122 0.00 -9.53 7.28
C GLU A 122 1.18 -8.80 6.63
N ALA A 123 2.39 -9.12 7.08
CA ALA A 123 3.64 -8.82 6.39
C ALA A 123 4.13 -10.05 5.64
N VAL A 124 4.62 -9.86 4.42
CA VAL A 124 5.14 -10.92 3.54
C VAL A 124 6.53 -10.56 3.05
N TYR A 125 7.49 -11.47 3.27
CA TYR A 125 8.82 -11.33 2.71
C TYR A 125 8.79 -11.70 1.23
N VAL A 126 9.09 -10.76 0.35
CA VAL A 126 8.88 -10.90 -1.10
C VAL A 126 9.63 -12.11 -1.67
N LYS A 127 10.87 -12.35 -1.22
CA LYS A 127 11.73 -13.39 -1.80
C LYS A 127 11.33 -14.82 -1.43
N THR A 128 10.84 -15.05 -0.21
CA THR A 128 10.53 -16.41 0.28
C THR A 128 9.04 -16.64 0.50
N LEU A 129 8.22 -15.60 0.38
CA LEU A 129 6.79 -15.60 0.68
C LEU A 129 6.47 -15.96 2.14
N LYS A 130 7.44 -15.89 3.05
CA LYS A 130 7.22 -16.04 4.49
C LYS A 130 6.27 -14.96 4.97
N ARG A 131 5.25 -15.36 5.73
CA ARG A 131 4.17 -14.49 6.24
C ARG A 131 4.24 -14.35 7.75
N THR A 132 3.92 -13.16 8.24
CA THR A 132 3.77 -12.85 9.67
C THR A 132 2.54 -11.98 9.86
N THR A 133 1.62 -12.38 10.73
CA THR A 133 0.43 -11.58 11.06
C THR A 133 0.78 -10.51 12.09
N LEU A 134 0.61 -9.23 11.73
CA LEU A 134 0.97 -8.10 12.59
C LEU A 134 -0.13 -7.72 13.61
N THR A 135 -1.36 -8.16 13.35
CA THR A 135 -2.56 -7.75 14.11
C THR A 135 -3.24 -8.92 14.83
N GLU A 136 -2.53 -10.03 15.00
CA GLU A 136 -3.08 -11.22 15.66
C GLU A 136 -3.57 -10.91 17.09
N ALA A 137 -2.86 -10.04 17.81
CA ALA A 137 -3.17 -9.68 19.19
C ALA A 137 -4.22 -8.57 19.35
N THR A 138 -4.72 -7.96 18.27
CA THR A 138 -5.56 -6.76 18.39
C THR A 138 -7.05 -7.05 18.56
N GLU A 139 -7.50 -8.30 18.33
CA GLU A 139 -8.91 -8.74 18.37
C GLU A 139 -9.90 -7.91 17.53
N VAL A 140 -9.40 -7.05 16.64
CA VAL A 140 -10.19 -6.18 15.76
C VAL A 140 -9.98 -6.54 14.29
N VAL A 141 -11.00 -6.28 13.46
CA VAL A 141 -10.89 -6.35 12.00
C VAL A 141 -10.02 -5.18 11.52
N ALA A 142 -8.83 -5.48 11.02
CA ALA A 142 -7.84 -4.47 10.62
C ALA A 142 -7.85 -4.22 9.11
N LEU A 143 -8.15 -2.99 8.68
CA LEU A 143 -8.35 -2.62 7.29
C LEU A 143 -7.40 -1.51 6.81
N TYR A 144 -7.03 -1.60 5.54
CA TYR A 144 -6.30 -0.60 4.77
C TYR A 144 -5.06 -0.05 5.49
N PRO A 145 -4.02 -0.88 5.70
CA PRO A 145 -2.81 -0.45 6.37
C PRO A 145 -2.12 0.70 5.64
N ARG A 146 -1.47 1.58 6.39
CA ARG A 146 -0.52 2.58 5.88
C ARG A 146 0.74 2.56 6.73
N ILE A 147 1.88 2.44 6.06
CA ILE A 147 3.20 2.33 6.70
C ILE A 147 3.82 3.72 6.92
N SER A 148 4.48 3.90 8.07
CA SER A 148 5.28 5.10 8.35
C SER A 148 6.49 5.19 7.41
N PRO A 149 6.99 6.39 7.06
CA PRO A 149 8.21 6.52 6.25
C PRO A 149 9.44 5.82 6.86
N THR A 150 9.46 5.67 8.19
CA THR A 150 10.51 5.00 8.97
C THR A 150 10.32 3.48 9.07
N SER A 151 9.22 2.92 8.56
CA SER A 151 8.93 1.48 8.52
C SER A 151 8.85 0.81 9.91
N ASP A 152 8.62 1.59 10.96
CA ASP A 152 8.55 1.17 12.37
C ASP A 152 7.11 1.12 12.92
N ARG A 153 6.17 1.70 12.16
CA ARG A 153 4.79 1.92 12.56
C ARG A 153 3.88 1.71 11.37
N LEU A 154 2.67 1.26 11.67
CA LEU A 154 1.57 1.29 10.73
C LEU A 154 0.32 1.85 11.38
N VAL A 155 -0.55 2.42 10.56
CA VAL A 155 -1.91 2.78 10.96
C VAL A 155 -2.91 1.97 10.15
N PHE A 156 -4.05 1.67 10.76
CA PHE A 156 -5.16 0.97 10.11
C PHE A 156 -6.48 1.40 10.72
N HIS A 157 -7.60 1.03 10.11
CA HIS A 157 -8.91 1.30 10.68
C HIS A 157 -9.80 0.06 10.77
N THR A 158 -10.82 0.13 11.63
CA THR A 158 -11.88 -0.87 11.76
C THR A 158 -13.05 -0.56 10.82
N PRO A 159 -13.97 -1.52 10.55
CA PRO A 159 -15.16 -1.25 9.74
C PRO A 159 -16.02 -0.07 10.21
N VAL A 160 -15.97 0.26 11.51
CA VAL A 160 -16.70 1.39 12.11
C VAL A 160 -15.91 2.70 12.12
N GLY A 161 -14.70 2.71 11.56
CA GLY A 161 -13.88 3.91 11.35
C GLY A 161 -12.96 4.30 12.51
N GLU A 162 -12.76 3.43 13.50
CA GLU A 162 -11.76 3.66 14.55
C GLU A 162 -10.36 3.49 13.96
N ILE A 163 -9.43 4.38 14.30
CA ILE A 163 -8.06 4.37 13.76
C ILE A 163 -7.10 3.89 14.85
N TYR A 164 -6.31 2.89 14.53
CA TYR A 164 -5.29 2.31 15.40
C TYR A 164 -3.90 2.59 14.84
N THR A 165 -2.93 2.75 15.74
CA THR A 165 -1.50 2.76 15.41
C THR A 165 -0.86 1.54 16.04
N LEU A 166 -0.07 0.81 15.26
CA LEU A 166 0.69 -0.34 15.72
C LEU A 166 2.18 -0.04 15.54
N GLU A 167 2.95 -0.22 16.60
CA GLU A 167 4.41 -0.27 16.57
C GLU A 167 4.83 -1.73 16.49
N PHE A 168 5.85 -2.02 15.66
CA PHE A 168 6.32 -3.38 15.47
C PHE A 168 7.81 -3.40 15.11
N THR A 169 8.41 -4.58 15.24
CA THR A 169 9.73 -4.88 14.70
C THR A 169 9.62 -6.11 13.82
N ILE A 170 10.18 -6.05 12.63
CA ILE A 170 10.24 -7.18 11.70
C ILE A 170 11.69 -7.58 11.49
N ASN A 171 11.96 -8.87 11.65
CA ASN A 171 13.28 -9.47 11.45
C ASN A 171 13.20 -10.43 10.26
N ASP A 172 14.28 -10.52 9.50
CA ASP A 172 14.42 -11.45 8.36
C ASP A 172 14.34 -12.93 8.81
#